data_AF-A0A442HPG2-F1
#
_entry.id   AF-A0A442HPG2-F1
#
_cell.length_a   1.000
_cell.length_b   1.000
_cell.length_c   1.000
_cell.angle_alpha   90.00
_cell.angle_beta   90.00
_cell.angle_gamma   90.00
#
_symmetry.space_group_name_H-M   'P 1'
#
loop_
_entity.id
_entity.type
_entity.pdbx_description
1 polymer ?
#
loop_
_entity_poly.entity_id
_entity_poly.type
_entity_poly.pdbx_seq_one_letter_code
_entity_poly.pdbx_strand_id
1 'polypeptide(L)'
;MNDSSANTVEDEAYPSDKKRTGGPRFAGRSRWPVVRFALIASSFIAAIVFAILLYSSRPITVQVASIENNVPVRVFGLGTVEARIRSEIGFEVGATLDQLYADQGDRVTAGQVLARLNAGEQEAKVEKARAALLIAEVNIKRAEASREKAQAVFEQKEATNRRVQSLMGRDVASKGTAEEAARDEAVAKADVSVAESEIDSANAQLVDAKAQLQFEETMLGHRTLVAPYDAIVVERHKEAGTVVKPGEPVFTLIAVGSYWGLAYVDEARAGFIQEGERVDARLRSRPQDAFTGKVVRIGLESDRVTEERRVFIKGDNPPPRVYLGEQAEFWITVAQLDKALLVPEAAVQAYDGRQGWVWTVEADRLQRRLVEFRHRTEDARLEIVDGLPQGARVVVHIESGFRADRRVRATEADAR
;
A
#
# COMPACT_ATOMS: atom_id res chain seq x y z
N MET A 1 -40.53 26.98 -57.90
CA MET A 1 -40.85 27.99 -56.86
C MET A 1 -39.52 28.52 -56.36
N ASN A 2 -39.11 29.69 -56.88
CA ASN A 2 -39.09 30.98 -56.16
C ASN A 2 -37.99 31.03 -55.09
N ASP A 3 -37.11 32.01 -54.98
CA ASP A 3 -36.77 33.24 -55.74
C ASP A 3 -35.51 33.75 -54.99
N SER A 4 -34.39 34.02 -55.66
CA SER A 4 -33.95 35.37 -56.07
C SER A 4 -33.52 36.32 -54.95
N SER A 5 -32.21 36.63 -54.91
CA SER A 5 -31.58 37.97 -54.93
C SER A 5 -30.07 37.79 -54.64
N ALA A 6 -29.13 37.86 -55.61
CA ALA A 6 -28.68 38.99 -56.46
C ALA A 6 -28.28 40.20 -55.60
N ASN A 7 -27.12 40.87 -55.71
CA ASN A 7 -26.15 41.08 -56.80
C ASN A 7 -24.79 41.46 -56.13
N THR A 8 -23.63 40.97 -56.58
CA THR A 8 -22.83 41.33 -57.78
C THR A 8 -21.87 42.50 -57.52
N VAL A 9 -20.60 42.13 -57.51
CA VAL A 9 -19.39 42.96 -57.49
C VAL A 9 -19.01 43.19 -58.96
N GLU A 10 -18.79 44.44 -59.35
CA GLU A 10 -18.12 44.77 -60.61
C GLU A 10 -16.94 45.71 -60.34
N ASP A 11 -15.77 45.19 -60.66
CA ASP A 11 -14.51 45.88 -60.90
C ASP A 11 -14.57 46.45 -62.33
N GLU A 12 -14.13 47.69 -62.53
CA GLU A 12 -13.67 48.11 -63.86
C GLU A 12 -12.58 49.19 -63.77
N ALA A 13 -11.59 49.04 -64.64
CA ALA A 13 -10.31 49.73 -64.64
C ALA A 13 -10.19 50.76 -65.80
N TYR A 14 -9.17 51.61 -65.67
CA TYR A 14 -8.49 52.44 -66.70
C TYR A 14 -9.19 53.74 -67.19
N PRO A 15 -8.48 54.71 -67.84
CA PRO A 15 -7.03 54.98 -67.95
C PRO A 15 -6.63 56.47 -67.75
N SER A 16 -5.32 56.72 -67.88
CA SER A 16 -4.60 57.98 -68.08
C SER A 16 -5.00 58.79 -69.33
N ASP A 17 -4.89 60.13 -69.27
CA ASP A 17 -3.79 60.94 -69.86
C ASP A 17 -4.20 62.39 -70.25
N LYS A 18 -3.34 63.31 -69.82
CA LYS A 18 -2.91 64.65 -70.32
C LYS A 18 -3.76 65.61 -71.20
N LYS A 19 -3.61 66.88 -70.74
CA LYS A 19 -3.33 68.16 -71.45
C LYS A 19 -4.52 68.96 -72.00
N ARG A 20 -4.67 70.21 -71.52
CA ARG A 20 -4.26 71.47 -72.22
C ARG A 20 -4.78 72.71 -71.43
N THR A 21 -3.85 73.55 -70.95
CA THR A 21 -3.60 74.96 -71.34
C THR A 21 -4.60 76.02 -70.87
N GLY A 22 -4.10 77.01 -70.13
CA GLY A 22 -4.71 78.34 -69.99
C GLY A 22 -4.59 78.94 -68.59
N GLY A 23 -3.52 79.70 -68.33
CA GLY A 23 -3.56 80.77 -67.32
C GLY A 23 -3.82 82.12 -68.01
N PRO A 24 -3.81 83.28 -67.31
CA PRO A 24 -3.89 83.49 -65.85
C PRO A 24 -4.90 84.62 -65.47
N ARG A 25 -5.13 84.86 -64.16
CA ARG A 25 -4.97 86.17 -63.47
C ARG A 25 -5.51 86.17 -62.03
N PHE A 26 -4.62 86.59 -61.12
CA PHE A 26 -4.78 87.29 -59.84
C PHE A 26 -6.07 87.17 -59.01
N ALA A 27 -5.92 86.68 -57.76
CA ALA A 27 -6.28 87.44 -56.55
C ALA A 27 -5.66 86.77 -55.31
N GLY A 28 -4.92 87.53 -54.51
CA GLY A 28 -4.25 87.06 -53.30
C GLY A 28 -5.22 86.77 -52.15
N ARG A 29 -4.94 85.70 -51.40
CA ARG A 29 -5.46 85.54 -50.03
C ARG A 29 -4.51 84.68 -49.18
N SER A 30 -3.80 85.38 -48.30
CA SER A 30 -3.33 84.99 -46.95
C SER A 30 -2.82 83.54 -46.71
N ARG A 31 -1.49 83.38 -46.73
CA ARG A 31 -0.75 82.20 -46.22
C ARG A 31 -0.52 82.28 -44.70
N TRP A 32 -1.53 82.68 -43.91
CA TRP A 32 -1.45 82.81 -42.44
C TRP A 32 -2.28 81.82 -41.59
N PRO A 33 -3.20 80.98 -42.11
CA PRO A 33 -3.87 79.98 -41.26
C PRO A 33 -3.13 78.63 -41.18
N VAL A 34 -2.41 78.19 -42.23
CA VAL A 34 -1.86 76.81 -42.30
C VAL A 34 -0.73 76.58 -41.27
N VAL A 35 0.12 77.57 -41.01
CA VAL A 35 1.20 77.47 -39.99
C VAL A 35 0.63 77.50 -38.57
N ARG A 36 -0.48 78.22 -38.35
CA ARG A 36 -1.18 78.26 -37.05
C ARG A 36 -1.88 76.94 -36.73
N PHE A 37 -2.51 76.30 -37.71
CA PHE A 37 -3.11 74.97 -37.52
C PHE A 37 -2.06 73.87 -37.28
N ALA A 38 -0.89 73.94 -37.90
CA ALA A 38 0.21 72.99 -37.66
C ALA A 38 0.79 73.11 -36.24
N LEU A 39 0.95 74.32 -35.70
CA LEU A 39 1.42 74.54 -34.33
C LEU A 39 0.39 74.13 -33.27
N ILE A 40 -0.91 74.37 -33.53
CA ILE A 40 -1.99 73.90 -32.65
C ILE A 40 -2.09 72.38 -32.65
N ALA A 41 -1.97 71.73 -33.82
CA ALA A 41 -1.94 70.28 -33.92
C ALA A 41 -0.71 69.66 -33.22
N SER A 42 0.48 70.26 -33.37
CA SER A 42 1.68 69.83 -32.65
C SER A 42 1.57 70.01 -31.14
N SER A 43 0.98 71.11 -30.67
CA SER A 43 0.68 71.35 -29.24
C SER A 43 -0.35 70.36 -28.70
N PHE A 44 -1.37 70.02 -29.49
CA PHE A 44 -2.38 69.02 -29.12
C PHE A 44 -1.79 67.61 -29.05
N ILE A 45 -0.91 67.24 -30.01
CA ILE A 45 -0.16 65.99 -29.98
C ILE A 45 0.80 65.97 -28.79
N ALA A 46 1.51 67.07 -28.51
CA ALA A 46 2.39 67.18 -27.34
C ALA A 46 1.61 67.09 -26.03
N ALA A 47 0.42 67.69 -25.93
CA ALA A 47 -0.46 67.60 -24.78
C ALA A 47 -1.03 66.18 -24.60
N ILE A 48 -1.37 65.48 -25.69
CA ILE A 48 -1.78 64.07 -25.66
C ILE A 48 -0.61 63.19 -25.25
N VAL A 49 0.58 63.37 -25.82
CA VAL A 49 1.80 62.64 -25.44
C VAL A 49 2.17 62.91 -23.99
N PHE A 50 2.02 64.16 -23.52
CA PHE A 50 2.26 64.56 -22.13
C PHE A 50 1.19 64.01 -21.18
N ALA A 51 -0.08 63.98 -21.58
CA ALA A 51 -1.16 63.34 -20.83
C ALA A 51 -0.99 61.83 -20.76
N ILE A 52 -0.57 61.17 -21.85
CA ILE A 52 -0.21 59.75 -21.88
C ILE A 52 1.01 59.49 -20.97
N LEU A 53 2.03 60.36 -21.00
CA LEU A 53 3.18 60.30 -20.09
C LEU A 53 2.74 60.43 -18.62
N LEU A 54 1.88 61.40 -18.30
CA LEU A 54 1.34 61.60 -16.95
C LEU A 54 0.44 60.45 -16.49
N TYR A 55 -0.37 59.87 -17.37
CA TYR A 55 -1.24 58.74 -17.05
C TYR A 55 -0.45 57.44 -16.89
N SER A 56 0.58 57.24 -17.72
CA SER A 56 1.48 56.07 -17.64
C SER A 56 2.42 56.09 -16.42
N SER A 57 2.68 57.26 -15.83
CA SER A 57 3.59 57.43 -14.68
C SER A 57 2.90 57.44 -13.31
N ARG A 58 1.58 57.25 -13.25
CA ARG A 58 0.90 57.04 -11.96
C ARG A 58 1.33 55.68 -11.37
N PRO A 59 1.87 55.66 -10.13
CA PRO A 59 2.27 54.42 -9.50
C PRO A 59 1.04 53.55 -9.26
N ILE A 60 1.11 52.29 -9.67
CA ILE A 60 0.10 51.29 -9.30
C ILE A 60 0.42 50.75 -7.91
N THR A 61 -0.62 50.47 -7.12
CA THR A 61 -0.45 49.84 -5.82
C THR A 61 -0.34 48.34 -6.03
N VAL A 62 0.68 47.71 -5.45
CA VAL A 62 0.87 46.26 -5.53
C VAL A 62 1.02 45.68 -4.15
N GLN A 63 0.42 44.53 -3.92
CA GLN A 63 0.62 43.77 -2.69
C GLN A 63 1.89 42.92 -2.81
N VAL A 64 2.72 42.93 -1.78
CA VAL A 64 3.96 42.15 -1.75
C VAL A 64 3.92 41.05 -0.69
N ALA A 65 4.55 39.93 -1.00
CA ALA A 65 4.70 38.79 -0.12
C ALA A 65 5.50 39.18 1.12
N SER A 66 5.02 38.74 2.28
CA SER A 66 5.74 38.83 3.54
C SER A 66 6.46 37.52 3.82
N ILE A 67 7.49 37.58 4.67
CA ILE A 67 8.18 36.38 5.11
C ILE A 67 7.38 35.78 6.27
N GLU A 68 7.03 34.51 6.13
CA GLU A 68 6.32 33.75 7.15
C GLU A 68 7.30 32.84 7.89
N ASN A 69 6.99 32.54 9.15
CA ASN A 69 7.81 31.67 9.99
C ASN A 69 7.02 30.43 10.41
N ASN A 70 7.72 29.31 10.57
CA ASN A 70 7.15 28.02 11.01
C ASN A 70 5.99 27.53 10.13
N VAL A 71 6.15 27.57 8.81
CA VAL A 71 5.11 27.12 7.88
C VAL A 71 5.24 25.62 7.62
N PRO A 72 4.21 24.81 7.97
CA PRO A 72 4.21 23.39 7.62
C PRO A 72 3.86 23.21 6.14
N VAL A 73 4.70 22.45 5.43
CA VAL A 73 4.39 22.00 4.07
C VAL A 73 3.69 20.66 4.18
N ARG A 74 2.43 20.62 3.74
CA ARG A 74 1.56 19.44 3.83
C ARG A 74 1.22 18.92 2.44
N VAL A 75 1.26 17.61 2.31
CA VAL A 75 0.79 16.87 1.13
C VAL A 75 -0.52 16.19 1.50
N PHE A 76 -1.55 16.48 0.71
CA PHE A 76 -2.88 15.89 0.87
C PHE A 76 -3.00 14.57 0.11
N GLY A 77 -3.60 13.56 0.75
CA GLY A 77 -4.00 12.31 0.13
C GLY A 77 -5.38 11.86 0.61
N LEU A 78 -6.22 11.41 -0.32
CA LEU A 78 -7.49 10.76 0.00
C LEU A 78 -7.24 9.26 0.15
N GLY A 79 -7.95 8.58 1.04
CA GLY A 79 -7.69 7.18 1.28
C GLY A 79 -8.78 6.44 2.03
N THR A 80 -8.45 5.23 2.46
CA THR A 80 -9.32 4.38 3.26
C THR A 80 -8.61 3.85 4.50
N VAL A 81 -9.39 3.45 5.50
CA VAL A 81 -8.87 2.69 6.62
C VAL A 81 -8.82 1.21 6.27
N GLU A 82 -7.64 0.61 6.39
CA GLU A 82 -7.35 -0.78 6.05
C GLU A 82 -6.81 -1.55 7.27
N ALA A 83 -6.85 -2.88 7.20
CA ALA A 83 -6.18 -3.73 8.18
C ALA A 83 -4.77 -4.08 7.68
N ARG A 84 -3.77 -3.96 8.55
CA ARG A 84 -2.40 -4.41 8.25
C ARG A 84 -2.34 -5.94 8.15
N ILE A 85 -3.08 -6.64 9.01
CA ILE A 85 -3.16 -8.10 9.00
C ILE A 85 -4.63 -8.47 8.82
N ARG A 86 -4.97 -8.89 7.60
CA ARG A 86 -6.26 -9.45 7.20
C ARG A 86 -6.01 -10.86 6.70
N SER A 87 -6.68 -11.83 7.30
CA SER A 87 -6.55 -13.25 6.93
C SER A 87 -7.91 -13.82 6.62
N GLU A 88 -8.01 -14.51 5.49
CA GLU A 88 -9.14 -15.34 5.14
C GLU A 88 -8.82 -16.76 5.59
N ILE A 89 -9.56 -17.26 6.57
CA ILE A 89 -9.29 -18.56 7.19
C ILE A 89 -10.37 -19.56 6.81
N GLY A 90 -9.94 -20.79 6.57
CA GLY A 90 -10.77 -21.91 6.18
C GLY A 90 -10.19 -23.22 6.71
N PHE A 91 -10.88 -24.32 6.43
CA PHE A 91 -10.41 -25.64 6.82
C PHE A 91 -9.40 -26.20 5.82
N GLU A 92 -8.45 -26.98 6.31
CA GLU A 92 -7.49 -27.72 5.47
C GLU A 92 -8.10 -28.98 4.85
N VAL A 93 -9.20 -29.47 5.44
CA VAL A 93 -9.94 -30.66 4.98
C VAL A 93 -11.37 -30.29 4.61
N GLY A 94 -11.96 -31.06 3.69
CA GLY A 94 -13.35 -30.86 3.27
C GLY A 94 -14.31 -31.73 4.07
N ALA A 95 -15.43 -31.14 4.52
CA ALA A 95 -16.57 -31.83 5.11
C ALA A 95 -17.74 -30.84 5.27
N THR A 96 -18.88 -31.33 5.75
CA THR A 96 -20.02 -30.49 6.11
C THR A 96 -19.72 -29.69 7.37
N LEU A 97 -19.99 -28.40 7.35
CA LEU A 97 -19.90 -27.50 8.50
C LEU A 97 -20.99 -27.85 9.52
N ASP A 98 -20.59 -28.25 10.72
CA ASP A 98 -21.52 -28.68 11.77
C ASP A 98 -21.93 -27.49 12.64
N GLN A 99 -20.94 -26.77 13.20
CA GLN A 99 -21.18 -25.69 14.15
C GLN A 99 -20.28 -24.48 13.88
N LEU A 100 -20.83 -23.30 14.15
CA LEU A 100 -20.17 -22.00 14.13
C LEU A 100 -20.28 -21.39 15.53
N TYR A 101 -19.15 -20.97 16.09
CA TYR A 101 -19.05 -20.43 17.45
C TYR A 101 -18.72 -18.94 17.51
N ALA A 102 -18.48 -18.32 16.35
CA ALA A 102 -18.19 -16.89 16.24
C ALA A 102 -19.05 -16.28 15.13
N ASP A 103 -19.45 -15.03 15.33
CA ASP A 103 -20.18 -14.24 14.36
C ASP A 103 -19.45 -12.94 14.02
N GLN A 104 -19.93 -12.27 12.96
CA GLN A 104 -19.43 -10.98 12.53
C GLN A 104 -19.47 -9.95 13.67
N GLY A 105 -18.34 -9.32 13.92
CA GLY A 105 -18.15 -8.32 14.98
C GLY A 105 -17.60 -8.89 16.28
N ASP A 106 -17.54 -10.21 16.44
CA ASP A 106 -17.00 -10.83 17.64
C ASP A 106 -15.49 -10.65 17.75
N ARG A 107 -15.03 -10.47 18.99
CA ARG A 107 -13.60 -10.53 19.33
C ARG A 107 -13.27 -11.95 19.74
N VAL A 108 -12.25 -12.52 19.11
CA VAL A 108 -11.78 -13.88 19.35
C VAL A 108 -10.32 -13.85 19.78
N THR A 109 -9.98 -14.75 20.70
CA THR A 109 -8.60 -14.89 21.21
C THR A 109 -7.84 -15.94 20.40
N ALA A 110 -6.51 -15.85 20.38
CA ALA A 110 -5.67 -16.86 19.75
C ALA A 110 -5.98 -18.27 20.30
N GLY A 111 -6.19 -19.25 19.41
CA GLY A 111 -6.54 -20.62 19.75
C GLY A 111 -8.03 -20.85 20.04
N GLN A 112 -8.87 -19.81 20.07
CA GLN A 112 -10.31 -19.97 20.27
C GLN A 112 -10.93 -20.72 19.08
N VAL A 113 -11.79 -21.69 19.39
CA VAL A 113 -12.54 -22.45 18.38
C VAL A 113 -13.57 -21.53 17.72
N LEU A 114 -13.54 -21.47 16.40
CA LEU A 114 -14.44 -20.64 15.57
C LEU A 114 -15.50 -21.48 14.89
N ALA A 115 -15.13 -22.66 14.42
CA ALA A 115 -16.05 -23.57 13.74
C ALA A 115 -15.59 -25.03 13.85
N ARG A 116 -16.53 -25.95 13.64
CA ARG A 116 -16.27 -27.40 13.55
C ARG A 116 -16.94 -27.98 12.32
N LEU A 117 -16.21 -28.85 11.62
CA LEU A 117 -16.77 -29.73 10.60
C LEU A 117 -17.32 -31.00 11.23
N ASN A 118 -18.19 -31.69 10.51
CA ASN A 118 -18.67 -33.01 10.89
C ASN A 118 -17.49 -34.00 11.03
N ALA A 119 -17.37 -34.58 12.23
CA ALA A 119 -16.26 -35.42 12.62
C ALA A 119 -16.55 -36.93 12.58
N GLY A 120 -17.81 -37.34 12.41
CA GLY A 120 -18.23 -38.73 12.66
C GLY A 120 -17.48 -39.77 11.83
N GLU A 121 -17.25 -39.52 10.54
CA GLU A 121 -16.48 -40.45 9.69
C GLU A 121 -15.02 -40.58 10.14
N GLN A 122 -14.42 -39.48 10.62
CA GLN A 122 -13.02 -39.46 11.03
C GLN A 122 -12.80 -40.02 12.41
N GLU A 123 -13.71 -39.72 13.34
CA GLU A 123 -13.71 -40.34 14.66
C GLU A 123 -13.75 -41.87 14.52
N ALA A 124 -14.59 -42.39 13.61
CA ALA A 124 -14.60 -43.82 13.30
C ALA A 124 -13.27 -44.35 12.74
N LYS A 125 -12.56 -43.56 11.92
CA LYS A 125 -11.21 -43.92 11.41
C LYS A 125 -10.16 -43.91 12.53
N VAL A 126 -10.21 -42.94 13.44
CA VAL A 126 -9.34 -42.86 14.62
C VAL A 126 -9.56 -44.09 15.51
N GLU A 127 -10.81 -44.45 15.80
CA GLU A 127 -11.13 -45.63 16.60
C GLU A 127 -10.66 -46.93 15.93
N LYS A 128 -10.80 -47.04 14.61
CA LYS A 128 -10.25 -48.17 13.84
C LYS A 128 -8.72 -48.25 13.93
N ALA A 129 -8.02 -47.12 13.81
CA ALA A 129 -6.56 -47.07 13.92
C ALA A 129 -6.10 -47.40 15.35
N ARG A 130 -6.82 -46.94 16.37
CA ARG A 130 -6.57 -47.26 17.78
C ARG A 130 -6.74 -48.75 18.06
N ALA A 131 -7.75 -49.40 17.48
CA ALA A 131 -7.92 -50.84 17.58
C ALA A 131 -6.76 -51.60 16.90
N ALA A 132 -6.28 -51.13 15.75
CA ALA A 132 -5.11 -51.72 15.07
C ALA A 132 -3.83 -51.59 15.91
N LEU A 133 -3.63 -50.45 16.59
CA LEU A 133 -2.53 -50.26 17.53
C LEU A 133 -2.59 -51.28 18.67
N LEU A 134 -3.76 -51.47 19.28
CA LEU A 134 -3.94 -52.46 20.35
C LEU A 134 -3.62 -53.89 19.89
N ILE A 135 -4.02 -54.26 18.67
CA ILE A 135 -3.70 -55.57 18.09
C ILE A 135 -2.18 -55.72 17.92
N ALA A 136 -1.48 -54.69 17.43
CA ALA A 136 -0.03 -54.72 17.28
C ALA A 136 0.69 -54.86 18.63
N GLU A 137 0.23 -54.16 19.67
CA GLU A 137 0.76 -54.31 21.03
C GLU A 137 0.57 -55.71 21.60
N VAL A 138 -0.59 -56.34 21.36
CA VAL A 138 -0.86 -57.72 21.76
C VAL A 138 0.05 -58.70 20.98
N ASN A 139 0.32 -58.45 19.71
CA ASN A 139 1.20 -59.29 18.90
C ASN A 139 2.65 -59.25 19.39
N ILE A 140 3.15 -58.09 19.86
CA ILE A 140 4.47 -58.01 20.51
C ILE A 140 4.52 -58.90 21.74
N LYS A 141 3.52 -58.79 22.64
CA LYS A 141 3.45 -59.65 23.85
C LYS A 141 3.42 -61.15 23.48
N ARG A 142 2.73 -61.50 22.41
CA ARG A 142 2.69 -62.88 21.89
C ARG A 142 4.06 -63.32 21.36
N ALA A 143 4.76 -62.46 20.62
CA ALA A 143 6.09 -62.74 20.08
C ALA A 143 7.14 -62.85 21.21
N GLU A 144 7.06 -61.99 22.22
CA GLU A 144 7.90 -62.06 23.43
C GLU A 144 7.72 -63.38 24.18
N ALA A 145 6.46 -63.80 24.39
CA ALA A 145 6.17 -65.10 24.99
C ALA A 145 6.66 -66.28 24.13
N SER A 146 6.60 -66.15 22.79
CA SER A 146 7.16 -67.13 21.85
C SER A 146 8.67 -67.26 22.00
N ARG A 147 9.38 -66.11 22.07
CA ARG A 147 10.83 -66.06 22.29
C ARG A 147 11.22 -66.65 23.65
N GLU A 148 10.49 -66.32 24.71
CA GLU A 148 10.74 -66.89 26.05
C GLU A 148 10.63 -68.43 26.03
N LYS A 149 9.59 -68.96 25.37
CA LYS A 149 9.41 -70.40 25.18
C LYS A 149 10.56 -71.01 24.36
N ALA A 150 10.95 -70.39 23.24
CA ALA A 150 12.05 -70.89 22.40
C ALA A 150 13.38 -70.89 23.16
N GLN A 151 13.64 -69.84 23.95
CA GLN A 151 14.83 -69.71 24.79
C GLN A 151 14.90 -70.81 25.86
N ALA A 152 13.79 -71.08 26.56
CA ALA A 152 13.73 -72.16 27.54
C ALA A 152 14.02 -73.54 26.92
N VAL A 153 13.52 -73.80 25.70
CA VAL A 153 13.82 -75.03 24.96
C VAL A 153 15.28 -75.10 24.54
N PHE A 154 15.86 -74.00 24.05
CA PHE A 154 17.28 -73.93 23.71
C PHE A 154 18.17 -74.23 24.93
N GLU A 155 17.91 -73.60 26.08
CA GLU A 155 18.66 -73.85 27.32
C GLU A 155 18.57 -75.32 27.77
N GLN A 156 17.40 -75.94 27.64
CA GLN A 156 17.21 -77.36 27.93
C GLN A 156 18.06 -78.25 27.00
N LYS A 157 18.07 -77.95 25.70
CA LYS A 157 18.81 -78.72 24.69
C LYS A 157 20.32 -78.52 24.82
N GLU A 158 20.77 -77.30 25.09
CA GLU A 158 22.17 -76.97 25.35
C GLU A 158 22.68 -77.72 26.60
N ALA A 159 21.94 -77.69 27.71
CA ALA A 159 22.31 -78.43 28.92
C ALA A 159 22.37 -79.94 28.69
N THR A 160 21.50 -80.46 27.81
CA THR A 160 21.49 -81.88 27.42
C THR A 160 22.71 -82.21 26.55
N ASN A 161 23.02 -81.39 25.54
CA ASN A 161 24.20 -81.58 24.70
C ASN A 161 25.48 -81.55 25.56
N ARG A 162 25.66 -80.54 26.42
CA ARG A 162 26.82 -80.48 27.34
C ARG A 162 26.96 -81.75 28.18
N ARG A 163 25.85 -82.30 28.68
CA ARG A 163 25.84 -83.55 29.45
C ARG A 163 26.29 -84.74 28.60
N VAL A 164 25.74 -84.89 27.40
CA VAL A 164 26.08 -86.00 26.47
C VAL A 164 27.55 -85.93 26.05
N GLN A 165 28.06 -84.74 25.73
CA GLN A 165 29.48 -84.54 25.38
C GLN A 165 30.40 -84.93 26.55
N SER A 166 30.02 -84.60 27.80
CA SER A 166 30.79 -85.00 28.99
C SER A 166 30.83 -86.53 29.21
N LEU A 167 29.78 -87.24 28.79
CA LEU A 167 29.67 -88.70 28.87
C LEU A 167 30.41 -89.40 27.73
N MET A 168 30.50 -88.79 26.53
CA MET A 168 31.36 -89.28 25.46
C MET A 168 32.83 -89.31 25.85
N GLY A 169 33.33 -88.26 26.53
CA GLY A 169 34.71 -88.22 27.03
C GLY A 169 35.03 -89.29 28.08
N ARG A 170 34.02 -90.05 28.54
CA ARG A 170 34.13 -91.18 29.46
C ARG A 170 33.77 -92.52 28.79
N ASP A 171 33.66 -92.56 27.46
CA ASP A 171 33.25 -93.73 26.66
C ASP A 171 31.84 -94.30 27.00
N VAL A 172 30.97 -93.50 27.62
CA VAL A 172 29.62 -93.93 28.03
C VAL A 172 28.56 -93.67 26.94
N ALA A 173 28.78 -92.68 26.07
CA ALA A 173 27.83 -92.29 25.02
C ALA A 173 28.40 -92.54 23.61
N SER A 174 27.53 -92.94 22.67
CA SER A 174 27.92 -93.18 21.28
C SER A 174 28.15 -91.88 20.50
N LYS A 175 29.00 -91.92 19.48
CA LYS A 175 29.24 -90.78 18.56
C LYS A 175 27.94 -90.27 17.92
N GLY A 176 27.06 -91.19 17.50
CA GLY A 176 25.78 -90.82 16.88
C GLY A 176 24.86 -90.03 17.82
N THR A 177 24.80 -90.41 19.11
CA THR A 177 23.97 -89.74 20.12
C THR A 177 24.43 -88.30 20.39
N ALA A 178 25.74 -88.07 20.37
CA ALA A 178 26.27 -86.72 20.60
C ALA A 178 26.14 -85.82 19.38
N GLU A 179 26.29 -86.36 18.17
CA GLU A 179 25.98 -85.62 16.95
C GLU A 179 24.50 -85.25 16.89
N GLU A 180 23.60 -86.12 17.35
CA GLU A 180 22.17 -85.83 17.49
C GLU A 180 21.90 -84.71 18.49
N ALA A 181 22.49 -84.76 19.69
CA ALA A 181 22.34 -83.72 20.69
C ALA A 181 22.87 -82.35 20.20
N ALA A 182 23.97 -82.34 19.43
CA ALA A 182 24.50 -81.13 18.82
C ALA A 182 23.57 -80.56 17.73
N ARG A 183 22.94 -81.42 16.91
CA ARG A 183 21.94 -80.98 15.91
C ARG A 183 20.70 -80.41 16.59
N ASP A 184 20.20 -81.05 17.64
CA ASP A 184 19.06 -80.59 18.42
C ASP A 184 19.28 -79.21 19.04
N GLU A 185 20.46 -78.97 19.61
CA GLU A 185 20.85 -77.64 20.11
C GLU A 185 20.88 -76.60 18.98
N ALA A 186 21.49 -76.94 17.84
CA ALA A 186 21.58 -76.03 16.70
C ALA A 186 20.20 -75.63 16.15
N VAL A 187 19.25 -76.59 16.08
CA VAL A 187 17.86 -76.31 15.70
C VAL A 187 17.19 -75.39 16.72
N ALA A 188 17.29 -75.69 18.02
CA ALA A 188 16.68 -74.86 19.05
C ALA A 188 17.26 -73.43 19.08
N LYS A 189 18.55 -73.28 18.77
CA LYS A 189 19.18 -71.95 18.59
C LYS A 189 18.60 -71.19 17.39
N ALA A 190 18.35 -71.89 16.28
CA ALA A 190 17.72 -71.28 15.12
C ALA A 190 16.28 -70.84 15.44
N ASP A 191 15.53 -71.63 16.22
CA ASP A 191 14.18 -71.28 16.66
C ASP A 191 14.15 -69.99 17.51
N VAL A 192 15.15 -69.78 18.38
CA VAL A 192 15.30 -68.50 19.11
C VAL A 192 15.51 -67.33 18.13
N SER A 193 16.37 -67.49 17.14
CA SER A 193 16.60 -66.45 16.12
C SER A 193 15.35 -66.15 15.28
N VAL A 194 14.53 -67.15 14.99
CA VAL A 194 13.22 -66.98 14.34
C VAL A 194 12.28 -66.19 15.24
N ALA A 195 12.17 -66.54 16.52
CA ALA A 195 11.32 -65.82 17.47
C ALA A 195 11.78 -64.37 17.71
N GLU A 196 13.09 -64.10 17.68
CA GLU A 196 13.63 -62.73 17.70
C GLU A 196 13.21 -61.95 16.45
N SER A 197 13.26 -62.58 15.28
CA SER A 197 12.79 -61.97 14.03
C SER A 197 11.27 -61.72 14.04
N GLU A 198 10.48 -62.54 14.74
CA GLU A 198 9.05 -62.31 14.97
C GLU A 198 8.80 -61.07 15.83
N ILE A 199 9.61 -60.84 16.88
CA ILE A 199 9.54 -59.62 17.68
C ILE A 199 9.87 -58.40 16.83
N ASP A 200 10.93 -58.45 16.03
CA ASP A 200 11.30 -57.34 15.13
C ASP A 200 10.17 -57.02 14.14
N SER A 201 9.54 -58.05 13.59
CA SER A 201 8.39 -57.91 12.70
C SER A 201 7.18 -57.29 13.42
N ALA A 202 6.89 -57.72 14.65
CA ALA A 202 5.80 -57.16 15.46
C ALA A 202 6.08 -55.70 15.87
N ASN A 203 7.34 -55.36 16.16
CA ASN A 203 7.77 -53.99 16.42
C ASN A 203 7.59 -53.09 15.19
N ALA A 204 7.92 -53.58 14.00
CA ALA A 204 7.68 -52.84 12.76
C ALA A 204 6.17 -52.56 12.55
N GLN A 205 5.31 -53.55 12.82
CA GLN A 205 3.85 -53.37 12.77
C GLN A 205 3.35 -52.37 13.81
N LEU A 206 3.94 -52.33 15.01
CA LEU A 206 3.59 -51.34 16.03
C LEU A 206 3.93 -49.93 15.56
N VAL A 207 5.10 -49.72 14.96
CA VAL A 207 5.50 -48.40 14.44
C VAL A 207 4.53 -47.94 13.35
N ASP A 208 4.16 -48.82 12.42
CA ASP A 208 3.18 -48.54 11.37
C ASP A 208 1.80 -48.17 11.96
N ALA A 209 1.29 -48.96 12.90
CA ALA A 209 -0.01 -48.70 13.54
C ALA A 209 -0.03 -47.38 14.33
N LYS A 210 1.08 -47.04 15.01
CA LYS A 210 1.24 -45.74 15.70
C LYS A 210 1.24 -44.58 14.71
N ALA A 211 1.96 -44.72 13.59
CA ALA A 211 2.00 -43.70 12.55
C ALA A 211 0.61 -43.47 11.92
N GLN A 212 -0.12 -44.55 11.67
CA GLN A 212 -1.49 -44.45 11.15
C GLN A 212 -2.44 -43.77 12.15
N LEU A 213 -2.37 -44.11 13.44
CA LEU A 213 -3.19 -43.44 14.45
C LEU A 213 -2.89 -41.93 14.50
N GLN A 214 -1.61 -41.55 14.54
CA GLN A 214 -1.20 -40.15 14.55
C GLN A 214 -1.70 -39.40 13.31
N PHE A 215 -1.67 -40.03 12.13
CA PHE A 215 -2.21 -39.45 10.91
C PHE A 215 -3.73 -39.20 11.03
N GLU A 216 -4.51 -40.20 11.45
CA GLU A 216 -5.96 -40.04 11.57
C GLU A 216 -6.36 -39.03 12.66
N GLU A 217 -5.60 -38.93 13.75
CA GLU A 217 -5.79 -37.91 14.80
C GLU A 217 -5.46 -36.50 14.31
N THR A 218 -4.43 -36.36 13.49
CA THR A 218 -4.07 -35.07 12.85
C THR A 218 -5.18 -34.62 11.90
N MET A 219 -5.70 -35.54 11.07
CA MET A 219 -6.83 -35.29 10.18
C MET A 219 -8.14 -34.98 10.92
N LEU A 220 -8.30 -35.50 12.15
CA LEU A 220 -9.40 -35.10 13.05
C LEU A 220 -9.18 -33.68 13.59
N GLY A 221 -7.96 -33.33 13.98
CA GLY A 221 -7.58 -31.98 14.40
C GLY A 221 -7.92 -30.91 13.36
N HIS A 222 -7.66 -31.19 12.08
CA HIS A 222 -7.99 -30.29 10.96
C HIS A 222 -9.50 -30.04 10.77
N ARG A 223 -10.39 -30.76 11.47
CA ARG A 223 -11.84 -30.50 11.47
C ARG A 223 -12.27 -29.43 12.46
N THR A 224 -11.36 -28.91 13.27
CA THR A 224 -11.62 -27.78 14.16
C THR A 224 -10.88 -26.54 13.66
N LEU A 225 -11.62 -25.49 13.32
CA LEU A 225 -11.04 -24.22 12.91
C LEU A 225 -10.84 -23.35 14.14
N VAL A 226 -9.61 -22.89 14.35
CA VAL A 226 -9.23 -22.02 15.47
C VAL A 226 -8.70 -20.68 14.98
N ALA A 227 -8.81 -19.65 15.80
CA ALA A 227 -8.23 -18.35 15.51
C ALA A 227 -6.68 -18.40 15.61
N PRO A 228 -5.93 -17.96 14.59
CA PRO A 228 -4.46 -18.00 14.61
C PRO A 228 -3.83 -16.92 15.52
N TYR A 229 -4.58 -15.86 15.85
CA TYR A 229 -4.16 -14.74 16.70
C TYR A 229 -5.39 -14.02 17.26
N ASP A 230 -5.19 -13.11 18.21
CA ASP A 230 -6.26 -12.25 18.73
C ASP A 230 -6.84 -11.38 17.60
N ALA A 231 -8.11 -11.62 17.28
CA ALA A 231 -8.73 -11.09 16.08
C ALA A 231 -10.14 -10.57 16.31
N ILE A 232 -10.62 -9.81 15.33
CA ILE A 232 -12.03 -9.47 15.17
C ILE A 232 -12.54 -10.15 13.90
N VAL A 233 -13.70 -10.80 14.00
CA VAL A 233 -14.38 -11.40 12.85
C VAL A 233 -15.01 -10.28 12.04
N VAL A 234 -14.51 -10.05 10.83
CA VAL A 234 -15.03 -9.01 9.91
C VAL A 234 -16.17 -9.53 9.08
N GLU A 235 -16.11 -10.80 8.69
CA GLU A 235 -17.09 -11.42 7.81
C GLU A 235 -17.15 -12.93 8.06
N ARG A 236 -18.35 -13.49 7.94
CA ARG A 236 -18.63 -14.92 7.94
C ARG A 236 -19.12 -15.32 6.55
N HIS A 237 -18.37 -16.19 5.88
CA HIS A 237 -18.58 -16.57 4.48
C HIS A 237 -19.48 -17.80 4.30
N LYS A 238 -19.69 -18.58 5.36
CA LYS A 238 -20.37 -19.88 5.31
C LYS A 238 -21.37 -20.03 6.46
N GLU A 239 -22.40 -20.82 6.20
CA GLU A 239 -23.45 -21.15 7.17
C GLU A 239 -23.37 -22.62 7.57
N ALA A 240 -23.83 -22.94 8.78
CA ALA A 240 -23.88 -24.32 9.26
C ALA A 240 -24.75 -25.19 8.32
N GLY A 241 -24.36 -26.43 8.12
CA GLY A 241 -24.96 -27.37 7.16
C GLY A 241 -24.40 -27.28 5.73
N THR A 242 -23.58 -26.28 5.42
CA THR A 242 -22.92 -26.19 4.10
C THR A 242 -21.73 -27.14 3.99
N VAL A 243 -21.48 -27.67 2.78
CA VAL A 243 -20.27 -28.46 2.50
C VAL A 243 -19.14 -27.51 2.12
N VAL A 244 -18.03 -27.59 2.84
CA VAL A 244 -16.84 -26.75 2.64
C VAL A 244 -15.73 -27.57 1.98
N LYS A 245 -15.03 -26.98 1.02
CA LYS A 245 -13.82 -27.58 0.41
C LYS A 245 -12.55 -27.08 1.09
N PRO A 246 -11.44 -27.84 1.05
CA PRO A 246 -10.14 -27.38 1.52
C PRO A 246 -9.77 -26.00 0.98
N GLY A 247 -9.38 -25.09 1.87
CA GLY A 247 -8.95 -23.73 1.53
C GLY A 247 -10.08 -22.75 1.22
N GLU A 248 -11.36 -23.16 1.23
CA GLU A 248 -12.45 -22.19 1.12
C GLU A 248 -12.56 -21.34 2.39
N PRO A 249 -12.64 -20.01 2.27
CA PRO A 249 -12.75 -19.13 3.43
C PRO A 249 -14.09 -19.33 4.14
N VAL A 250 -14.03 -19.44 5.46
CA VAL A 250 -15.18 -19.51 6.38
C VAL A 250 -15.32 -18.19 7.13
N PHE A 251 -14.19 -17.60 7.54
CA PHE A 251 -14.15 -16.29 8.21
C PHE A 251 -13.09 -15.39 7.60
N THR A 252 -13.36 -14.09 7.57
CA THR A 252 -12.32 -13.07 7.42
C THR A 252 -12.01 -12.48 8.79
N LEU A 253 -10.76 -12.59 9.20
CA LEU A 253 -10.26 -12.10 10.48
C LEU A 253 -9.30 -10.93 10.29
N ILE A 254 -9.34 -9.97 11.20
CA ILE A 254 -8.34 -8.91 11.30
C ILE A 254 -7.70 -8.91 12.68
N ALA A 255 -6.38 -8.73 12.74
CA ALA A 255 -5.70 -8.68 14.02
C ALA A 255 -6.11 -7.43 14.82
N VAL A 256 -6.34 -7.59 16.13
CA VAL A 256 -6.72 -6.48 17.00
C VAL A 256 -5.60 -5.42 17.02
N GLY A 257 -5.98 -4.14 16.87
CA GLY A 257 -5.01 -3.02 16.88
C GLY A 257 -4.16 -2.91 15.62
N SER A 258 -4.45 -3.71 14.59
CA SER A 258 -3.69 -3.78 13.34
C SER A 258 -4.35 -2.94 12.24
N TYR A 259 -4.62 -1.66 12.51
CA TYR A 259 -5.28 -0.74 11.58
C TYR A 259 -4.29 0.23 10.98
N TRP A 260 -4.34 0.41 9.66
CA TRP A 260 -3.56 1.38 8.89
C TRP A 260 -4.49 2.30 8.10
N GLY A 261 -4.08 3.55 7.90
CA GLY A 261 -4.62 4.37 6.82
C GLY A 261 -3.86 4.08 5.53
N LEU A 262 -4.57 3.88 4.43
CA LEU A 262 -4.01 3.80 3.09
C LEU A 262 -4.38 5.08 2.35
N ALA A 263 -3.42 5.98 2.20
CA ALA A 263 -3.58 7.22 1.43
C ALA A 263 -3.11 7.03 -0.01
N TYR A 264 -3.85 7.60 -0.95
CA TYR A 264 -3.47 7.78 -2.34
C TYR A 264 -3.01 9.22 -2.51
N VAL A 265 -1.75 9.38 -2.89
CA VAL A 265 -1.10 10.70 -3.01
C VAL A 265 -0.58 10.85 -4.43
N ASP A 266 -0.95 11.94 -5.08
CA ASP A 266 -0.45 12.34 -6.39
C ASP A 266 1.10 12.24 -6.46
N GLU A 267 1.61 11.53 -7.47
CA GLU A 267 3.03 11.27 -7.64
C GLU A 267 3.87 12.55 -7.75
N ALA A 268 3.34 13.62 -8.35
CA ALA A 268 4.04 14.89 -8.48
C ALA A 268 4.32 15.56 -7.12
N ARG A 269 3.55 15.19 -6.08
CA ARG A 269 3.69 15.72 -4.71
C ARG A 269 4.31 14.72 -3.74
N ALA A 270 4.27 13.42 -4.07
CA ALA A 270 4.73 12.36 -3.19
C ALA A 270 6.27 12.26 -3.08
N GLY A 271 7.04 12.98 -3.91
CA GLY A 271 8.51 12.90 -3.93
C GLY A 271 9.22 13.33 -2.64
N PHE A 272 8.59 14.17 -1.82
CA PHE A 272 9.12 14.63 -0.54
C PHE A 272 8.69 13.78 0.66
N ILE A 273 7.81 12.79 0.46
CA ILE A 273 7.32 11.97 1.55
C ILE A 273 8.40 10.98 2.00
N GLN A 274 8.66 10.94 3.30
CA GLN A 274 9.57 10.00 3.94
C GLN A 274 8.86 9.20 5.02
N GLU A 275 9.40 8.03 5.36
CA GLU A 275 8.92 7.26 6.50
C GLU A 275 9.23 8.01 7.81
N GLY A 276 8.30 7.94 8.77
CA GLY A 276 8.38 8.64 10.04
C GLY A 276 7.67 10.01 10.06
N GLU A 277 7.30 10.54 8.90
CA GLU A 277 6.64 11.84 8.81
C GLU A 277 5.29 11.88 9.51
N ARG A 278 4.98 13.02 10.13
CA ARG A 278 3.74 13.23 10.86
C ARG A 278 2.56 13.36 9.90
N VAL A 279 1.49 12.66 10.21
CA VAL A 279 0.23 12.71 9.46
C VAL A 279 -0.90 13.14 10.38
N ASP A 280 -1.64 14.15 9.95
CA ASP A 280 -2.96 14.44 10.52
C ASP A 280 -4.01 13.78 9.61
N ALA A 281 -5.01 13.14 10.19
CA ALA A 281 -6.02 12.37 9.49
C ALA A 281 -7.42 12.74 9.96
N ARG A 282 -8.38 12.71 9.04
CA ARG A 282 -9.79 12.96 9.32
C ARG A 282 -10.65 11.87 8.72
N LEU A 283 -11.52 11.30 9.52
CA LEU A 283 -12.45 10.26 9.08
C LEU A 283 -13.74 10.89 8.57
N ARG A 284 -14.30 10.33 7.49
CA ARG A 284 -15.55 10.84 6.92
C ARG A 284 -16.73 10.73 7.89
N SER A 285 -16.78 9.70 8.73
CA SER A 285 -17.82 9.59 9.76
C SER A 285 -17.64 10.56 10.94
N ARG A 286 -16.43 11.11 11.11
CA ARG A 286 -16.07 12.00 12.23
C ARG A 286 -15.25 13.20 11.75
N PRO A 287 -15.88 14.17 11.05
CA PRO A 287 -15.17 15.29 10.44
C PRO A 287 -14.68 16.36 11.44
N GLN A 288 -15.05 16.26 12.72
CA GLN A 288 -14.60 17.19 13.76
C GLN A 288 -13.48 16.61 14.63
N ASP A 289 -13.19 15.31 14.47
CA ASP A 289 -12.16 14.64 15.25
C ASP A 289 -10.84 14.68 14.49
N ALA A 290 -9.77 15.06 15.18
CA ALA A 290 -8.42 15.06 14.65
C ALA A 290 -7.70 13.77 15.07
N PHE A 291 -7.37 12.94 14.08
CA PHE A 291 -6.52 11.77 14.27
C PHE A 291 -5.11 12.10 13.82
N THR A 292 -4.13 11.52 14.48
CA THR A 292 -2.71 11.70 14.20
C THR A 292 -2.07 10.35 13.98
N GLY A 293 -1.01 10.33 13.20
CA GLY A 293 -0.25 9.14 12.92
C GLY A 293 1.06 9.46 12.23
N LYS A 294 1.69 8.40 11.71
CA LYS A 294 2.97 8.50 11.02
C LYS A 294 2.99 7.66 9.76
N VAL A 295 3.71 8.13 8.75
CA VAL A 295 4.04 7.33 7.58
C VAL A 295 4.92 6.16 8.02
N VAL A 296 4.48 4.93 7.76
CA VAL A 296 5.21 3.70 8.14
C VAL A 296 5.67 2.89 6.94
N ARG A 297 5.13 3.17 5.76
CA ARG A 297 5.54 2.52 4.52
C ARG A 297 5.08 3.36 3.33
N ILE A 298 5.95 3.47 2.32
CA ILE A 298 5.63 4.07 1.04
C ILE A 298 5.59 2.94 0.00
N GLY A 299 4.53 2.88 -0.79
CA GLY A 299 4.39 1.91 -1.87
C GLY A 299 5.42 2.16 -2.96
N LEU A 300 6.12 1.10 -3.36
CA LEU A 300 7.11 1.16 -4.45
C LEU A 300 6.46 1.19 -5.84
N GLU A 301 5.18 0.82 -5.92
CA GLU A 301 4.38 0.81 -7.14
C GLU A 301 3.33 1.93 -7.07
N SER A 302 3.42 2.85 -8.03
CA SER A 302 2.38 3.84 -8.33
C SER A 302 1.34 3.24 -9.27
N ASP A 303 0.09 3.71 -9.16
CA ASP A 303 -0.95 3.37 -10.13
C ASP A 303 -0.69 4.13 -11.45
N ARG A 304 -0.65 3.41 -12.58
CA ARG A 304 -0.33 3.99 -13.90
C ARG A 304 -1.49 4.78 -14.52
N VAL A 305 -2.70 4.62 -14.00
CA VAL A 305 -3.92 5.26 -14.49
C VAL A 305 -4.20 6.52 -13.68
N THR A 306 -4.13 6.44 -12.36
CA THR A 306 -4.39 7.60 -11.48
C THR A 306 -3.13 8.43 -11.19
N GLU A 307 -1.94 7.91 -11.51
CA GLU A 307 -0.65 8.55 -11.18
C GLU A 307 -0.50 8.80 -9.66
N GLU A 308 -1.10 7.93 -8.85
CA GLU A 308 -1.07 8.03 -7.39
C GLU A 308 -0.12 6.99 -6.78
N ARG A 309 0.61 7.44 -5.76
CA ARG A 309 1.44 6.62 -4.89
C ARG A 309 0.67 6.25 -3.63
N ARG A 310 0.74 4.98 -3.25
CA ARG A 310 0.16 4.47 -2.00
C ARG A 310 1.08 4.79 -0.83
N VAL A 311 0.53 5.40 0.22
CA VAL A 311 1.24 5.71 1.47
C VAL A 311 0.49 5.09 2.64
N PHE A 312 1.17 4.27 3.42
CA PHE A 312 0.59 3.58 4.57
C PHE A 312 0.92 4.32 5.86
N ILE A 313 -0.11 4.52 6.67
CA ILE A 313 -0.08 5.41 7.84
C ILE A 313 -0.50 4.60 9.05
N LYS A 314 0.31 4.61 10.11
CA LYS A 314 -0.07 4.04 11.40
C LYS A 314 -0.63 5.15 12.28
N GLY A 315 -1.86 4.98 12.76
CA GLY A 315 -2.47 5.90 13.70
C GLY A 315 -1.81 5.82 15.09
N ASP A 316 -1.49 6.96 15.67
CA ASP A 316 -0.99 7.08 17.05
C ASP A 316 -2.16 7.15 18.05
N ASN A 317 -3.30 7.71 17.63
CA ASN A 317 -4.53 7.81 18.42
C ASN A 317 -5.78 7.42 17.61
N PRO A 318 -5.87 6.19 17.06
CA PRO A 318 -7.04 5.77 16.28
C PRO A 318 -8.33 5.81 17.13
N PRO A 319 -9.51 5.98 16.51
CA PRO A 319 -10.77 5.97 17.25
C PRO A 319 -11.01 4.62 17.95
N PRO A 320 -11.81 4.58 19.04
CA PRO A 320 -12.09 3.34 19.77
C PRO A 320 -12.70 2.22 18.92
N ARG A 321 -13.44 2.61 17.88
CA ARG A 321 -13.99 1.71 16.87
C ARG A 321 -13.59 2.22 15.49
N VAL A 322 -12.86 1.37 14.77
CA VAL A 322 -12.37 1.58 13.43
C VAL A 322 -13.21 0.74 12.46
N TYR A 323 -13.63 1.33 11.35
CA TYR A 323 -14.36 0.65 10.29
C TYR A 323 -13.46 0.52 9.07
N LEU A 324 -13.26 -0.70 8.59
CA LEU A 324 -12.47 -0.93 7.38
C LEU A 324 -13.22 -0.44 6.15
N GLY A 325 -12.48 0.07 5.17
CA GLY A 325 -13.01 0.71 3.97
C GLY A 325 -13.61 2.10 4.21
N GLU A 326 -13.60 2.61 5.45
CA GLU A 326 -14.03 3.98 5.72
C GLU A 326 -13.11 4.98 5.04
N GLN A 327 -13.68 5.97 4.36
CA GLN A 327 -12.91 7.03 3.72
C GLN A 327 -12.27 7.96 4.75
N ALA A 328 -11.01 8.29 4.50
CA ALA A 328 -10.20 9.15 5.33
C ALA A 328 -9.41 10.14 4.48
N GLU A 329 -9.27 11.36 4.99
CA GLU A 329 -8.41 12.40 4.44
C GLU A 329 -7.12 12.44 5.25
N PHE A 330 -5.98 12.54 4.57
CA PHE A 330 -4.66 12.53 5.19
C PHE A 330 -3.85 13.76 4.77
N TRP A 331 -3.27 14.44 5.74
CA TRP A 331 -2.34 15.55 5.56
C TRP A 331 -0.98 15.15 6.11
N ILE A 332 -0.06 14.87 5.21
CA ILE A 332 1.30 14.44 5.54
C ILE A 332 2.18 15.67 5.57
N THR A 333 2.76 15.99 6.73
CA THR A 333 3.73 17.09 6.84
C THR A 333 5.07 16.58 6.29
N VAL A 334 5.59 17.21 5.24
CA VAL A 334 6.84 16.79 4.56
C VAL A 334 8.01 17.74 4.80
N ALA A 335 7.72 18.96 5.26
CA ALA A 335 8.73 19.91 5.68
C ALA A 335 8.13 20.91 6.67
N GLN A 336 8.98 21.43 7.54
CA GLN A 336 8.68 22.58 8.40
C GLN A 336 9.62 23.71 8.01
N LEU A 337 9.08 24.79 7.44
CA LEU A 337 9.88 25.91 6.98
C LEU A 337 10.00 26.94 8.09
N ASP A 338 11.17 27.04 8.70
CA ASP A 338 11.42 28.00 9.79
C ASP A 338 11.19 29.44 9.35
N LYS A 339 11.58 29.76 8.11
CA LYS A 339 11.43 31.07 7.49
C LYS A 339 11.27 30.91 5.98
N ALA A 340 10.10 31.26 5.44
CA ALA A 340 9.76 31.05 4.04
C ALA A 340 9.18 32.32 3.41
N LEU A 341 9.58 32.59 2.15
CA LEU A 341 8.90 33.56 1.30
C LEU A 341 7.95 32.82 0.38
N LEU A 342 6.66 32.93 0.67
CA LEU A 342 5.60 32.20 -0.03
C LEU A 342 4.86 33.14 -0.99
N VAL A 343 4.58 32.63 -2.19
CA VAL A 343 3.86 33.38 -3.21
C VAL A 343 2.76 32.50 -3.80
N PRO A 344 1.52 33.01 -3.97
CA PRO A 344 0.47 32.24 -4.63
C PRO A 344 0.91 31.78 -6.02
N GLU A 345 0.64 30.52 -6.37
CA GLU A 345 0.96 29.97 -7.70
C GLU A 345 0.36 30.82 -8.84
N ALA A 346 -0.82 31.43 -8.60
CA ALA A 346 -1.47 32.35 -9.54
C ALA A 346 -0.65 33.64 -9.86
N ALA A 347 0.34 33.98 -9.03
CA ALA A 347 1.24 35.11 -9.26
C ALA A 347 2.54 34.72 -10.01
N VAL A 348 2.69 33.44 -10.36
CA VAL A 348 3.84 32.91 -11.09
C VAL A 348 3.46 32.70 -12.56
N GLN A 349 4.24 33.29 -13.46
CA GLN A 349 4.04 33.18 -14.90
C GLN A 349 4.94 32.10 -15.49
N ALA A 350 4.38 31.27 -16.38
CA ALA A 350 5.10 30.18 -17.06
C ALA A 350 5.84 29.26 -16.08
N TYR A 351 5.12 28.81 -15.04
CA TYR A 351 5.63 27.83 -14.08
C TYR A 351 5.74 26.45 -14.73
N ASP A 352 6.91 25.83 -14.63
CA ASP A 352 7.21 24.52 -15.22
C ASP A 352 7.29 23.38 -14.18
N GLY A 353 6.96 23.66 -12.92
CA GLY A 353 7.08 22.73 -11.80
C GLY A 353 8.31 22.96 -10.93
N ARG A 354 9.28 23.78 -11.36
CA ARG A 354 10.47 24.13 -10.57
C ARG A 354 10.86 25.60 -10.67
N GLN A 355 10.71 26.20 -11.84
CA GLN A 355 11.04 27.60 -12.11
C GLN A 355 9.84 28.34 -12.67
N GLY A 356 9.84 29.66 -12.49
CA GLY A 356 8.80 30.51 -13.04
C GLY A 356 9.15 31.99 -12.91
N TRP A 357 8.42 32.82 -13.66
CA TRP A 357 8.62 34.25 -13.65
C TRP A 357 7.71 34.92 -12.62
N VAL A 358 8.30 35.68 -11.71
CA VAL A 358 7.59 36.50 -10.74
C VAL A 358 7.84 37.98 -10.98
N TRP A 359 6.88 38.80 -10.55
CA TRP A 359 7.05 40.24 -10.49
C TRP A 359 7.64 40.64 -9.15
N THR A 360 8.64 41.50 -9.17
CA THR A 360 9.33 42.01 -7.98
C THR A 360 9.31 43.53 -7.98
N VAL A 361 9.35 44.11 -6.78
CA VAL A 361 9.51 45.53 -6.55
C VAL A 361 10.94 45.79 -6.10
N GLU A 362 11.71 46.43 -6.97
CA GLU A 362 13.10 46.83 -6.75
C GLU A 362 13.16 48.35 -6.89
N ALA A 363 13.57 49.07 -5.83
CA ALA A 363 13.63 50.54 -5.81
C ALA A 363 12.33 51.21 -6.35
N ASP A 364 11.16 50.76 -5.86
CA ASP A 364 9.82 51.21 -6.25
C ASP A 364 9.45 51.02 -7.73
N ARG A 365 10.11 50.08 -8.41
CA ARG A 365 9.82 49.70 -9.80
C ARG A 365 9.59 48.21 -9.97
N LEU A 366 8.71 47.86 -10.91
CA LEU A 366 8.43 46.46 -11.26
C LEU A 366 9.55 45.87 -12.13
N GLN A 367 10.07 44.73 -11.71
CA GLN A 367 11.00 43.91 -12.47
C GLN A 367 10.46 42.49 -12.60
N ARG A 368 10.82 41.80 -13.69
CA ARG A 368 10.53 40.38 -13.87
C ARG A 368 11.78 39.59 -13.49
N ARG A 369 11.61 38.63 -12.58
CA ARG A 369 12.69 37.74 -12.16
C ARG A 369 12.28 36.30 -12.39
N LEU A 370 13.19 35.53 -12.96
CA LEU A 370 13.09 34.08 -12.98
C LEU A 370 13.57 33.59 -11.61
N VAL A 371 12.73 32.82 -10.91
CA VAL A 371 13.02 32.31 -9.57
C VAL A 371 12.86 30.80 -9.53
N GLU A 372 13.55 30.16 -8.59
CA GLU A 372 13.41 28.73 -8.32
C GLU A 372 12.49 28.52 -7.11
N PHE A 373 11.64 27.50 -7.22
CA PHE A 373 10.72 27.07 -6.17
C PHE A 373 11.09 25.67 -5.69
N ARG A 374 10.74 25.38 -4.44
CA ARG A 374 11.02 24.06 -3.85
C ARG A 374 9.77 23.37 -3.32
N HIS A 375 9.11 24.00 -2.35
CA HIS A 375 7.93 23.44 -1.73
C HIS A 375 6.67 24.14 -2.24
N ARG A 376 5.58 23.37 -2.28
CA ARG A 376 4.23 23.86 -2.53
C ARG A 376 3.37 23.56 -1.30
N THR A 377 2.77 24.59 -0.72
CA THR A 377 1.84 24.45 0.39
C THR A 377 0.47 23.95 -0.08
N GLU A 378 -0.36 23.49 0.87
CA GLU A 378 -1.70 22.97 0.59
C GLU A 378 -2.62 24.02 -0.07
N ASP A 379 -2.49 25.28 0.34
CA ASP A 379 -3.22 26.43 -0.20
C ASP A 379 -2.61 26.99 -1.51
N ALA A 380 -1.83 26.18 -2.22
CA ALA A 380 -1.23 26.49 -3.51
C ALA A 380 -0.30 27.72 -3.51
N ARG A 381 0.47 27.91 -2.43
CA ARG A 381 1.59 28.86 -2.40
C ARG A 381 2.90 28.12 -2.65
N LEU A 382 3.80 28.76 -3.37
CA LEU A 382 5.12 28.25 -3.72
C LEU A 382 6.18 28.96 -2.88
N GLU A 383 7.08 28.19 -2.29
CA GLU A 383 8.26 28.71 -1.59
C GLU A 383 9.32 29.10 -2.61
N ILE A 384 9.75 30.36 -2.57
CA ILE A 384 10.88 30.85 -3.36
C ILE A 384 12.17 30.57 -2.59
N VAL A 385 13.08 29.82 -3.21
CA VAL A 385 14.38 29.44 -2.62
C VAL A 385 15.57 30.14 -3.25
N ASP A 386 15.47 30.54 -4.52
CA ASP A 386 16.56 31.22 -5.24
C ASP A 386 16.05 32.15 -6.37
N GLY A 387 16.94 33.02 -6.87
CA GLY A 387 16.69 33.92 -8.00
C GLY A 387 16.21 35.32 -7.62
N LEU A 388 16.12 35.64 -6.32
CA LEU A 388 15.73 36.98 -5.84
C LEU A 388 16.94 37.82 -5.43
N PRO A 389 17.09 39.05 -5.95
CA PRO A 389 18.11 39.97 -5.48
C PRO A 389 17.80 40.49 -4.06
N GLN A 390 18.84 40.87 -3.32
CA GLN A 390 18.71 41.34 -1.94
C GLN A 390 17.79 42.57 -1.85
N GLY A 391 16.78 42.51 -0.97
CA GLY A 391 15.82 43.59 -0.77
C GLY A 391 14.69 43.65 -1.81
N ALA A 392 14.65 42.75 -2.78
CA ALA A 392 13.52 42.62 -3.69
C ALA A 392 12.28 42.10 -2.96
N ARG A 393 11.12 42.73 -3.22
CA ARG A 393 9.83 42.32 -2.66
C ARG A 393 8.97 41.70 -3.74
N VAL A 394 8.50 40.47 -3.56
CA VAL A 394 7.75 39.75 -4.60
C VAL A 394 6.29 40.15 -4.58
N VAL A 395 5.68 40.38 -5.73
CA VAL A 395 4.27 40.76 -5.86
C VAL A 395 3.37 39.53 -5.82
N VAL A 396 2.31 39.56 -5.02
CA VAL A 396 1.39 38.41 -4.81
C VAL A 396 0.14 38.41 -5.69
N HIS A 397 -0.15 39.52 -6.36
CA HIS A 397 -1.29 39.65 -7.28
C HIS A 397 -0.87 40.33 -8.57
N ILE A 398 -1.11 39.66 -9.71
CA ILE A 398 -0.86 40.24 -11.03
C ILE A 398 -2.10 41.00 -11.48
N GLU A 399 -1.95 42.28 -11.77
CA GLU A 399 -3.01 43.11 -12.34
C GLU A 399 -2.73 43.48 -13.80
N SER A 400 -3.78 43.91 -14.50
CA SER A 400 -3.66 44.41 -15.86
C SER A 400 -2.73 45.64 -15.93
N GLY A 401 -1.81 45.64 -16.89
CA GLY A 401 -0.88 46.76 -17.13
C GLY A 401 0.49 46.65 -16.45
N PHE A 402 0.83 45.51 -15.86
CA PHE A 402 2.19 45.24 -15.40
C PHE A 402 3.17 45.28 -16.58
N ARG A 403 4.23 46.08 -16.46
CA ARG A 403 5.31 46.23 -17.44
C ARG A 403 6.62 46.43 -16.67
N ALA A 404 7.71 45.92 -17.23
CA ALA A 404 9.04 46.15 -16.67
C ALA A 404 9.30 47.66 -16.54
N ASP A 405 9.97 48.05 -15.45
CA ASP A 405 10.36 49.42 -15.12
C ASP A 405 9.21 50.38 -14.75
N ARG A 406 7.98 49.88 -14.60
CA ARG A 406 6.84 50.69 -14.14
C ARG A 406 6.97 51.04 -12.65
N ARG A 407 6.74 52.31 -12.29
CA ARG A 407 6.71 52.76 -10.88
C ARG A 407 5.52 52.16 -10.13
N VAL A 408 5.76 51.75 -8.88
CA VAL A 408 4.74 51.15 -8.03
C VAL A 408 4.84 51.61 -6.59
N ARG A 409 3.74 51.51 -5.86
CA ARG A 409 3.69 51.64 -4.41
C ARG A 409 3.40 50.26 -3.82
N ALA A 410 4.37 49.70 -3.11
CA ALA A 410 4.19 48.41 -2.46
C ALA A 410 3.45 48.57 -1.12
N THR A 411 2.48 47.71 -0.88
CA THR A 411 1.82 47.50 0.41
C THR A 411 2.03 46.05 0.82
N GLU A 412 2.29 45.77 2.10
CA GLU A 412 2.41 44.38 2.56
C GLU A 412 1.07 43.67 2.43
N ALA A 413 1.10 42.42 1.98
CA ALA A 413 -0.07 41.54 2.02
C ALA A 413 -0.31 41.11 3.48
N ASP A 414 -1.56 41.16 3.93
CA ASP A 414 -1.93 40.64 5.24
C ASP A 414 -1.62 39.14 5.29
N ALA A 415 -0.78 38.71 6.24
CA ALA A 415 -0.58 37.31 6.55
C ALA A 415 -1.90 36.77 7.12
N ARG A 416 -2.52 35.80 6.46
CA ARG A 416 -3.74 35.13 6.92
C ARG A 416 -3.42 33.79 7.58
#